data_AF-A0A4Q3EMA1-F1
#
_entry.id   AF-A0A4Q3EMA1-F1
#
_cell.length_a   1.000
_cell.length_b   1.000
_cell.length_c   1.000
_cell.angle_alpha   90.00
_cell.angle_beta   90.00
_cell.angle_gamma   90.00
#
_symmetry.space_group_name_H-M   'P 1'
#
loop_
_entity.id
_entity.type
_entity.pdbx_description
1 polymer ?
#
loop_
_entity_poly.entity_id
_entity_poly.type
_entity_poly.pdbx_seq_one_letter_code
_entity_poly.pdbx_strand_id
1 'polypeptide(L)'
;MRRMLAANLPSISPQENQEIMAITFATDIELSSIRKIEQAIGQKIPVAALPEELVIENETKPAVADKPAKVKNPAPEAGSAFHEKKASNAKTYNFSSGEKAKMNNKRKH
;
A
#
# COMPACT_ATOMS: atom_id res chain seq x y z
N MET A 1 25.72 13.18 11.54
CA MET A 1 25.06 14.33 10.88
C MET A 1 24.25 13.80 9.70
N ARG A 2 22.91 13.84 9.76
CA ARG A 2 22.04 13.44 8.64
C ARG A 2 21.83 14.65 7.73
N ARG A 3 22.31 14.57 6.48
CA ARG A 3 21.93 15.50 5.40
C ARG A 3 20.44 15.31 5.14
N MET A 4 19.63 16.35 5.35
CA MET A 4 18.31 16.43 4.75
C MET A 4 18.49 16.75 3.27
N LEU A 5 18.03 15.86 2.39
CA LEU A 5 17.73 16.20 1.00
C LEU A 5 16.46 17.05 1.01
N ALA A 6 16.60 18.35 0.80
CA ALA A 6 15.46 19.19 0.44
C ALA A 6 15.08 18.85 -1.00
N ALA A 7 13.88 18.32 -1.20
CA ALA A 7 13.29 18.22 -2.53
C ALA A 7 13.07 19.66 -3.04
N ASN A 8 13.78 20.02 -4.10
CA ASN A 8 13.65 21.32 -4.75
C ASN A 8 12.34 21.32 -5.54
N LEU A 9 11.24 21.79 -4.94
CA LEU A 9 10.03 22.10 -5.70
C LEU A 9 10.32 23.28 -6.63
N PRO A 10 9.86 23.28 -7.89
CA PRO A 10 10.03 24.43 -8.77
C PRO A 10 9.32 25.63 -8.14
N SER A 11 10.09 26.67 -7.82
CA SER A 11 9.55 27.96 -7.42
C SER A 11 8.80 28.56 -8.61
N ILE A 12 7.47 28.52 -8.57
CA ILE A 12 6.62 29.26 -9.50
C ILE A 12 6.96 30.75 -9.34
N SER A 13 7.38 31.39 -10.43
CA SER A 13 7.73 32.80 -10.43
C SER A 13 6.49 33.65 -10.10
N PRO A 14 6.61 34.69 -9.26
CA PRO A 14 5.46 35.49 -8.79
C PRO A 14 4.88 36.44 -9.84
N GLN A 15 5.09 36.20 -11.14
CA GLN A 15 4.81 37.17 -12.22
C GLN A 15 3.57 36.89 -13.06
N GLU A 16 2.79 35.85 -12.74
CA GLU A 16 1.47 35.68 -13.32
C GLU A 16 0.45 35.56 -12.18
N ASN A 17 -0.55 36.43 -12.21
CA ASN A 17 -1.65 36.48 -11.25
C ASN A 17 -2.61 35.30 -11.51
N GLN A 18 -2.07 34.08 -11.46
CA GLN A 18 -2.82 32.84 -11.60
C GLN A 18 -3.41 32.51 -10.25
N GLU A 19 -4.74 32.38 -10.20
CA GLU A 19 -5.43 31.87 -9.03
C GLU A 19 -5.10 30.39 -8.86
N ILE A 20 -4.30 30.06 -7.84
CA ILE A 20 -3.87 28.69 -7.56
C ILE A 20 -4.80 28.08 -6.52
N MET A 21 -5.46 26.97 -6.88
CA MET A 21 -6.29 26.19 -5.98
C MET A 21 -5.61 24.86 -5.63
N ALA A 22 -5.62 24.50 -4.34
CA ALA A 22 -5.12 23.23 -3.84
C ALA A 22 -6.21 22.48 -3.07
N ILE A 23 -6.41 21.20 -3.39
CA ILE A 23 -7.38 20.31 -2.74
C ILE A 23 -6.60 19.18 -2.07
N THR A 24 -6.95 18.88 -0.82
CA THR A 24 -6.35 17.78 -0.05
C THR A 24 -7.40 16.72 0.23
N PHE A 25 -7.09 15.47 -0.11
CA PHE A 25 -7.88 14.31 0.31
C PHE A 25 -7.19 13.67 1.51
N ALA A 26 -7.97 13.29 2.50
CA ALA A 26 -7.49 12.61 3.69
C ALA A 26 -8.49 11.57 4.14
N THR A 27 -7.97 10.43 4.61
CA THR A 27 -8.74 9.40 5.29
C THR A 27 -8.76 9.67 6.80
N ASP A 28 -9.64 8.99 7.54
CA ASP A 28 -9.78 9.20 8.99
C ASP A 28 -8.48 8.98 9.77
N ILE A 29 -7.65 8.02 9.35
CA ILE A 29 -6.37 7.72 9.99
C ILE A 29 -5.33 8.85 9.80
N GLU A 30 -5.50 9.68 8.76
CA GLU A 30 -4.58 10.76 8.40
C GLU A 30 -4.97 12.12 9.02
N LEU A 31 -6.13 12.21 9.69
CA LEU A 31 -6.62 13.46 10.31
C LEU A 31 -5.62 14.07 11.29
N SER A 32 -4.83 13.24 11.99
CA SER A 32 -3.78 13.73 12.90
C SER A 32 -2.65 14.47 12.16
N SER A 33 -2.35 14.07 10.93
CA SER A 33 -1.36 14.74 10.07
C SER A 33 -1.92 16.05 9.53
N ILE A 34 -3.17 16.07 9.09
CA ILE A 34 -3.85 17.30 8.64
C ILE A 34 -3.85 18.36 9.73
N ARG A 35 -4.17 17.98 10.99
CA ARG A 35 -4.12 18.92 12.13
C ARG A 35 -2.75 19.52 12.36
N LYS A 36 -1.67 18.77 12.14
CA LYS A 36 -0.29 19.29 12.25
C LYS A 36 0.02 20.28 11.13
N ILE A 37 -0.46 20.02 9.92
CA ILE A 37 -0.32 20.92 8.77
C ILE A 37 -1.06 22.24 9.04
N GLU A 38 -2.30 22.19 9.53
CA GLU A 38 -3.07 23.37 9.91
C GLU A 38 -2.35 24.21 10.98
N GLN A 39 -1.75 23.56 11.99
CA GLN A 39 -0.97 24.24 13.01
C GLN A 39 0.31 24.87 12.45
N ALA A 40 0.98 24.21 11.51
CA ALA A 40 2.21 24.70 10.89
C ALA A 40 1.96 25.90 9.96
N ILE A 41 0.84 25.88 9.21
CA ILE A 41 0.43 26.97 8.31
C ILE A 41 -0.26 28.11 9.11
N GLY A 42 -0.81 27.78 10.29
CA GLY A 42 -1.59 28.72 11.10
C GLY A 42 -2.97 29.02 10.54
N GLN A 43 -3.45 28.20 9.60
CA GLN A 43 -4.75 28.35 8.94
C GLN A 43 -5.51 27.03 8.94
N LYS A 44 -6.83 27.11 9.11
CA LYS A 44 -7.71 25.94 9.03
C LYS A 44 -8.03 25.64 7.58
N ILE A 45 -7.95 24.36 7.21
CA ILE A 45 -8.32 23.91 5.87
C ILE A 45 -9.84 23.72 5.85
N PRO A 46 -10.59 24.41 4.98
CA PRO A 46 -12.03 24.25 4.91
C PRO A 46 -12.39 22.85 4.44
N VAL A 47 -13.38 22.25 5.09
CA VAL A 47 -13.92 20.95 4.70
C VAL A 47 -15.01 21.19 3.65
N ALA A 48 -14.83 20.60 2.48
CA ALA A 48 -15.82 20.62 1.41
C ALA A 48 -16.52 19.25 1.32
N ALA A 49 -17.83 19.26 1.04
CA ALA A 49 -18.55 18.05 0.67
C ALA A 49 -18.16 17.62 -0.75
N LEU A 50 -18.32 16.34 -1.05
CA LEU A 50 -18.19 15.86 -2.42
C LEU A 50 -19.31 16.47 -3.29
N PRO A 51 -19.06 16.74 -4.59
CA PRO A 51 -20.08 17.24 -5.51
C PRO A 51 -21.28 16.27 -5.65
N GLU A 52 -22.46 16.84 -5.91
CA GLU A 52 -23.71 16.05 -6.04
C GLU A 52 -23.68 15.07 -7.22
N GLU A 53 -23.07 15.45 -8.34
CA GLU A 53 -22.93 14.63 -9.55
C GLU A 53 -21.60 13.84 -9.56
N LEU A 54 -21.31 13.10 -8.49
CA LEU A 54 -20.12 12.25 -8.44
C LEU A 54 -20.32 10.98 -9.28
N VAL A 55 -19.67 10.93 -10.45
CA VAL A 55 -19.62 9.71 -11.27
C VAL A 55 -18.49 8.81 -10.74
N ILE A 56 -18.87 7.71 -10.09
CA ILE A 56 -17.92 6.66 -9.69
C ILE A 56 -17.88 5.62 -10.81
N GLU A 57 -16.79 5.61 -11.55
CA GLU A 57 -16.55 4.57 -12.56
C GLU A 57 -16.19 3.28 -11.83
N ASN A 58 -17.17 2.37 -11.73
CA ASN A 58 -16.89 1.03 -11.23
C ASN A 58 -16.13 0.31 -12.34
N GLU A 59 -14.90 -0.12 -12.07
CA GLU A 59 -14.18 -1.04 -12.96
C GLU A 59 -15.14 -2.17 -13.34
N THR A 60 -15.53 -2.22 -14.62
CA THR A 60 -16.28 -3.35 -15.14
C THR A 60 -15.45 -4.57 -14.83
N LYS A 61 -15.95 -5.46 -13.95
CA LYS A 61 -15.34 -6.76 -13.71
C LYS A 61 -14.91 -7.30 -15.07
N PRO A 62 -13.63 -7.66 -15.28
CA PRO A 62 -13.21 -8.20 -16.55
C PRO A 62 -14.19 -9.31 -16.89
N ALA A 63 -14.88 -9.16 -18.03
CA ALA A 63 -15.73 -10.22 -18.55
C ALA A 63 -14.90 -11.49 -18.45
N VAL A 64 -15.45 -12.51 -17.81
CA VAL A 64 -14.76 -13.78 -17.55
C VAL A 64 -14.38 -14.32 -18.92
N ALA A 65 -13.18 -13.98 -19.38
CA ALA A 65 -12.57 -14.51 -20.57
C ALA A 65 -12.47 -16.00 -20.29
N ASP A 66 -13.01 -16.78 -21.23
CA ASP A 66 -13.10 -18.22 -21.20
C ASP A 66 -11.88 -18.85 -20.52
N LYS A 67 -12.16 -19.65 -19.50
CA LYS A 67 -11.17 -20.45 -18.77
C LYS A 67 -10.16 -21.06 -19.75
N PRO A 68 -8.89 -20.61 -19.78
CA PRO A 68 -7.88 -21.40 -20.44
C PRO A 68 -7.67 -22.66 -19.58
N ALA A 69 -7.72 -23.80 -20.26
CA ALA A 69 -7.51 -25.12 -19.69
C ALA A 69 -6.32 -25.13 -18.71
N LYS A 70 -6.51 -25.89 -17.62
CA LYS A 70 -5.54 -26.20 -16.57
C LYS A 70 -4.12 -26.45 -17.12
N VAL A 71 -3.30 -25.40 -17.26
CA VAL A 71 -1.87 -25.53 -17.56
C VAL A 71 -1.16 -25.79 -16.24
N LYS A 72 -0.53 -26.97 -16.17
CA LYS A 72 0.30 -27.42 -15.06
C LYS A 72 1.51 -26.48 -14.93
N ASN A 73 1.71 -25.97 -13.70
CA ASN A 73 2.90 -25.29 -13.18
C ASN A 73 3.46 -24.10 -14.00
N PRO A 74 3.24 -22.84 -13.59
CA PRO A 74 4.02 -21.74 -14.11
C PRO A 74 5.47 -21.84 -13.60
N ALA A 75 6.44 -21.75 -14.50
CA ALA A 75 7.84 -21.51 -14.16
C ALA A 75 7.96 -20.17 -13.42
N PRO A 76 8.92 -20.00 -12.48
CA PRO A 76 9.06 -18.75 -11.75
C PRO A 76 9.38 -17.60 -12.69
N GLU A 77 8.52 -16.59 -12.71
CA GLU A 77 8.66 -15.38 -13.51
C GLU A 77 9.91 -14.61 -13.06
N ALA A 78 10.89 -14.48 -13.94
CA ALA A 78 12.15 -13.80 -13.64
C ALA A 78 11.90 -12.30 -13.49
N GLY A 79 11.92 -11.80 -12.25
CA GLY A 79 11.73 -10.38 -11.93
C GLY A 79 10.78 -10.10 -10.76
N SER A 80 10.09 -11.11 -10.24
CA SER A 80 9.24 -10.94 -9.06
C SER A 80 10.08 -10.62 -7.81
N ALA A 81 9.80 -9.48 -7.15
CA ALA A 81 10.46 -9.05 -5.91
C ALA A 81 10.28 -10.05 -4.75
N PHE A 82 9.26 -10.91 -4.83
CA PHE A 82 9.00 -11.98 -3.88
C PHE A 82 8.85 -13.30 -4.63
N HIS A 83 9.76 -14.24 -4.40
CA HIS A 83 9.57 -15.61 -4.85
C HIS A 83 8.60 -16.30 -3.90
N GLU A 84 7.56 -16.93 -4.45
CA GLU A 84 6.66 -17.73 -3.64
C GLU A 84 7.44 -18.87 -2.96
N LYS A 85 7.21 -19.02 -1.66
CA LYS A 85 7.93 -20.01 -0.86
C LYS A 85 7.54 -21.39 -1.37
N LYS A 86 8.55 -22.20 -1.75
CA LYS A 86 8.35 -23.61 -2.17
C LYS A 86 7.36 -24.31 -1.23
N ALA A 87 6.43 -25.09 -1.79
CA ALA A 87 5.42 -25.80 -1.01
C ALA A 87 6.04 -26.68 0.10
N SER A 88 7.23 -27.24 -0.12
CA SER A 88 7.97 -28.01 0.89
C SER A 88 8.35 -27.21 2.14
N ASN A 89 8.43 -25.88 2.04
CA ASN A 89 8.84 -24.98 3.11
C ASN A 89 7.65 -24.20 3.70
N ALA A 90 6.42 -24.45 3.24
CA ALA A 90 5.20 -23.95 3.84
C ALA A 90 4.96 -24.70 5.16
N LYS A 91 4.96 -23.97 6.29
CA LYS A 91 4.60 -24.56 7.58
C LYS A 91 3.08 -24.60 7.65
N THR A 92 2.48 -25.74 7.35
CA THR A 92 1.03 -25.95 7.45
C THR A 92 0.58 -26.14 8.90
N TYR A 93 1.49 -26.53 9.80
CA TYR A 93 1.24 -26.70 11.22
C TYR A 93 2.42 -26.21 12.06
N ASN A 94 2.12 -25.64 13.22
CA ASN A 94 3.12 -25.20 14.18
C ASN A 94 3.24 -26.20 15.34
N PHE A 95 4.10 -27.21 15.18
CA PHE A 95 4.34 -28.20 16.22
C PHE A 95 5.16 -27.62 17.38
N SER A 96 4.75 -27.95 18.62
CA SER A 96 5.50 -27.61 19.82
C SER A 96 6.87 -28.30 19.85
N SER A 97 7.81 -27.81 20.66
CA SER A 97 9.16 -28.40 20.76
C SER A 97 9.13 -29.87 21.20
N GLY A 98 8.17 -30.25 22.06
CA GLY A 98 8.01 -31.63 22.50
C GLY A 98 7.48 -32.55 21.39
N GLU A 99 6.58 -32.05 20.55
CA GLU A 99 6.00 -32.83 19.46
C GLU A 99 7.01 -33.06 18.32
N LYS A 100 7.83 -32.04 18.03
CA LYS A 100 8.99 -32.19 17.13
C LYS A 100 10.02 -33.19 17.68
N ALA A 101 10.25 -33.22 18.99
CA ALA A 101 11.17 -34.16 19.62
C ALA A 101 10.67 -35.61 19.50
N LYS A 102 9.36 -35.84 19.71
CA LYS A 102 8.71 -37.15 19.50
C LYS A 102 8.79 -37.60 18.04
N MET A 103 8.46 -36.73 17.08
CA MET A 103 8.54 -37.06 15.66
C MET A 103 9.97 -37.39 15.20
N ASN A 104 10.97 -36.73 15.78
CA ASN A 104 12.38 -36.95 15.43
C ASN A 104 13.08 -38.00 16.31
N ASN A 105 12.36 -38.73 17.17
CA ASN A 105 12.91 -39.70 18.13
C ASN A 105 14.04 -39.16 19.01
N LYS A 106 13.97 -37.87 19.37
CA LYS A 106 14.93 -37.20 20.25
C LYS A 106 14.30 -36.96 21.62
N ARG A 107 15.10 -37.04 22.68
CA ARG A 107 14.65 -36.65 24.02
C ARG A 107 14.60 -35.13 24.10
N LYS A 108 13.53 -34.60 24.70
CA LYS A 108 13.40 -33.17 24.99
C LYS A 108 14.41 -32.82 26.09
N HIS A 109 15.27 -31.84 25.84
CA HIS A 109 16.20 -31.31 26.84
C HIS A 109 15.50 -30.21 27.66
#